data_AF-A0AAP5H9K6-F1
#
_entry.id   AF-A0AAP5H9K6-F1
#
_cell.length_a   1.000
_cell.length_b   1.000
_cell.length_c   1.000
_cell.angle_alpha   90.00
_cell.angle_beta   90.00
_cell.angle_gamma   90.00
#
_symmetry.space_group_name_H-M   'P 1'
#
loop_
_entity.id
_entity.type
_entity.pdbx_description
1 polymer ?
#
loop_
_entity_poly.entity_id
_entity_poly.type
_entity_poly.pdbx_seq_one_letter_code
_entity_poly.pdbx_strand_id
1 'polypeptide(L)'
;MRGLIPYAGSERPRIISLDMARPSMAAMYAPPLATTLSDARQDDALRLFRSGLDTVDIARKLQCTQAAAANGLYEARERERGQ
;
A
#
# COMPACT_ATOMS: atom_id res chain seq x y z
N MET A 1 57.27 -13.48 15.24
CA MET A 1 56.08 -14.29 15.56
C MET A 1 54.87 -13.37 15.61
N ARG A 2 53.83 -13.67 14.82
CA ARG A 2 52.63 -12.82 14.63
C ARG A 2 51.74 -12.92 15.87
N GLY A 3 51.62 -11.81 16.60
CA GLY A 3 50.70 -11.66 17.73
C GLY A 3 49.30 -11.32 17.23
N LEU A 4 48.35 -12.17 17.59
CA LEU A 4 46.94 -12.21 17.24
C LEU A 4 46.19 -10.94 17.69
N ILE A 5 45.47 -10.28 16.78
CA ILE A 5 44.52 -9.20 17.11
C ILE A 5 43.22 -9.88 17.57
N PRO A 6 42.74 -9.68 18.81
CA PRO A 6 41.40 -10.12 19.16
C PRO A 6 40.40 -9.15 18.51
N TYR A 7 39.68 -9.63 17.50
CA TYR A 7 38.49 -8.95 17.00
C TYR A 7 37.46 -8.94 18.13
N ALA A 8 37.23 -7.76 18.72
CA ALA A 8 36.11 -7.52 19.61
C ALA A 8 34.81 -7.60 18.79
N GLY A 9 34.23 -8.81 18.74
CA GLY A 9 32.86 -9.00 18.30
C GLY A 9 31.94 -8.21 19.23
N SER A 10 31.40 -7.10 18.74
CA SER A 10 30.38 -6.33 19.43
C SER A 10 29.06 -7.11 19.40
N GLU A 11 28.95 -8.16 20.21
CA GLU A 11 27.66 -8.77 20.53
C GLU A 11 26.92 -7.84 21.49
N ARG A 12 26.37 -6.76 20.93
CA ARG A 12 25.30 -6.03 21.62
C ARG A 12 24.09 -6.98 21.62
N PRO A 13 23.57 -7.44 22.77
CA PRO A 13 22.25 -8.04 22.77
C PRO A 13 21.29 -6.95 22.29
N ARG A 14 20.80 -7.09 21.05
CA ARG A 14 19.59 -6.37 20.64
C ARG A 14 18.50 -6.94 21.53
N ILE A 15 18.22 -6.25 22.63
CA ILE A 15 16.93 -6.40 23.31
C ILE A 15 15.92 -6.00 22.23
N ILE A 16 15.39 -7.01 21.55
CA ILE A 16 14.22 -6.85 20.71
C ILE A 16 13.14 -6.52 21.73
N SER A 17 12.90 -5.22 21.93
CA SER A 17 11.64 -4.77 22.48
C SER A 17 10.58 -5.23 21.49
N LEU A 18 10.12 -6.46 21.71
CA LEU A 18 8.92 -7.01 21.08
C LEU A 18 7.77 -6.22 21.70
N ASP A 19 7.66 -4.96 21.27
CA ASP A 19 6.48 -4.15 21.44
C ASP A 19 5.41 -4.93 20.67
N MET A 20 4.74 -5.84 21.37
CA MET A 20 3.55 -6.51 20.89
C MET A 20 2.56 -5.40 20.64
N ALA A 21 2.60 -4.87 19.42
CA ALA A 21 1.69 -3.85 18.92
C ALA A 21 0.28 -4.40 19.13
N ARG A 22 -0.37 -3.96 20.20
CA ARG A 22 -1.77 -4.24 20.45
C ARG A 22 -2.51 -3.78 19.20
N PRO A 23 -3.22 -4.66 18.47
CA PRO A 23 -4.01 -4.21 17.34
C PRO A 23 -4.98 -3.17 17.89
N SER A 24 -4.84 -1.93 17.45
CA SER A 24 -5.77 -0.87 17.85
C SER A 24 -7.20 -1.31 17.51
N MET A 25 -8.18 -0.99 18.35
CA MET A 25 -9.60 -1.27 18.08
C MET A 25 -10.03 -0.79 16.67
N ALA A 26 -9.40 0.25 16.14
CA ALA A 26 -9.62 0.74 14.77
C ALA A 26 -9.30 -0.31 13.69
N ALA A 27 -8.32 -1.19 13.91
CA ALA A 27 -8.00 -2.29 13.01
C ALA A 27 -9.02 -3.44 13.07
N MET A 28 -9.76 -3.60 14.19
CA MET A 28 -10.78 -4.64 14.32
C MET A 28 -12.07 -4.32 13.54
N TYR A 29 -12.34 -3.04 13.25
CA TYR A 29 -13.60 -2.59 12.65
C TYR A 29 -13.44 -1.87 11.30
N ALA A 30 -12.25 -1.93 10.69
CA ALA A 30 -12.08 -1.35 9.36
C ALA A 30 -12.99 -2.10 8.36
N PRO A 31 -13.88 -1.39 7.62
CA PRO A 31 -14.66 -2.04 6.58
C PRO A 31 -13.71 -2.63 5.52
N PRO A 32 -14.08 -3.77 4.90
CA PRO A 32 -13.25 -4.37 3.87
C PRO A 32 -13.06 -3.38 2.71
N LEU A 33 -11.83 -3.30 2.20
CA LEU A 33 -11.54 -2.50 1.01
C LEU A 33 -12.31 -3.06 -0.19
N ALA A 34 -12.80 -2.16 -1.04
CA ALA A 34 -13.46 -2.56 -2.28
C ALA A 34 -12.47 -3.30 -3.20
N THR A 35 -12.86 -4.47 -3.68
CA THR A 35 -12.07 -5.29 -4.62
C THR A 35 -12.37 -4.98 -6.08
N THR A 36 -13.46 -4.26 -6.35
CA THR A 36 -13.86 -3.79 -7.68
C THR A 36 -14.38 -2.34 -7.59
N LEU A 37 -14.34 -1.63 -8.72
CA LEU A 37 -14.87 -0.26 -8.83
C LEU A 37 -16.06 -0.25 -9.79
N SER A 38 -17.14 0.44 -9.41
CA SER A 38 -18.26 0.77 -10.30
C SER A 38 -17.83 1.80 -11.35
N ASP A 39 -18.55 1.90 -12.46
CA ASP A 39 -18.23 2.82 -13.56
C ASP A 39 -17.99 4.27 -13.08
N ALA A 40 -18.88 4.80 -12.24
CA ALA A 40 -18.69 6.14 -11.66
C ALA A 40 -17.39 6.28 -10.84
N ARG A 41 -17.01 5.24 -10.09
CA ARG A 41 -15.75 5.22 -9.34
C ARG A 41 -14.53 5.02 -10.22
N GLN A 42 -14.68 4.35 -11.36
CA GLN A 42 -13.62 4.23 -12.36
C GLN A 42 -13.33 5.58 -13.03
N ASP A 43 -14.38 6.35 -13.34
CA ASP A 43 -14.24 7.72 -13.84
C ASP A 43 -13.58 8.64 -12.81
N ASP A 44 -13.94 8.50 -11.53
CA ASP A 44 -13.25 9.18 -10.43
C ASP A 44 -11.77 8.77 -10.32
N ALA A 45 -11.45 7.48 -10.45
CA ALA A 45 -10.08 7.00 -10.45
C ALA A 45 -9.27 7.62 -11.59
N LEU A 46 -9.84 7.66 -12.79
CA LEU A 46 -9.23 8.28 -13.97
C LEU A 46 -9.00 9.78 -13.78
N ARG A 47 -9.96 10.50 -13.19
CA ARG A 47 -9.82 11.92 -12.86
C ARG A 47 -8.66 12.15 -11.87
N LEU A 48 -8.55 11.33 -10.84
CA LEU A 48 -7.46 11.41 -9.86
C LEU A 48 -6.11 11.10 -10.49
N PHE A 49 -6.04 10.09 -11.36
CA PHE A 49 -4.83 9.78 -12.12
C PHE A 49 -4.39 10.94 -13.00
N ARG A 50 -5.34 11.60 -13.70
CA ARG A 50 -5.07 12.80 -14.50
C ARG A 50 -4.61 13.99 -13.67
N SER A 51 -5.00 14.09 -12.40
CA SER A 51 -4.46 15.09 -11.47
C SER A 51 -3.06 14.76 -10.94
N GLY A 52 -2.46 13.65 -11.38
CA GLY A 52 -1.08 13.27 -11.05
C GLY A 52 -0.95 12.33 -9.86
N LEU A 53 -2.05 11.73 -9.37
CA LEU A 53 -1.97 10.74 -8.29
C LEU A 53 -1.53 9.37 -8.83
N ASP A 54 -0.73 8.67 -8.04
CA ASP A 54 -0.38 7.28 -8.33
C ASP A 54 -1.50 6.31 -7.94
N THR A 55 -1.37 5.05 -8.37
CA THR A 55 -2.38 4.02 -8.12
C THR A 55 -2.58 3.71 -6.63
N VAL A 56 -1.55 3.91 -5.80
CA VAL A 56 -1.60 3.65 -4.35
C VAL A 56 -2.42 4.73 -3.66
N ASP A 57 -2.19 5.98 -4.01
CA ASP A 57 -2.91 7.15 -3.52
C ASP A 57 -4.38 7.11 -3.96
N ILE A 58 -4.63 6.69 -5.20
CA ILE A 58 -5.99 6.49 -5.72
C ILE A 58 -6.70 5.39 -4.92
N ALA A 59 -6.06 4.24 -4.71
CA ALA A 59 -6.61 3.14 -3.93
C ALA A 59 -6.97 3.58 -2.50
N ARG A 60 -6.09 4.37 -1.87
CA ARG A 60 -6.33 4.95 -0.55
C ARG A 60 -7.50 5.92 -0.54
N LYS A 61 -7.59 6.82 -1.53
CA LYS A 61 -8.70 7.79 -1.64
C LYS A 61 -10.04 7.12 -1.89
N LEU A 62 -10.08 6.08 -2.72
CA LEU A 62 -11.30 5.37 -3.08
C LEU A 62 -11.65 4.23 -2.13
N GLN A 63 -10.83 4.01 -1.10
CA GLN A 63 -10.96 2.91 -0.13
C GLN A 63 -11.11 1.55 -0.84
N CYS A 64 -10.27 1.31 -1.84
CA CYS A 64 -10.24 0.08 -2.61
C CYS A 64 -8.84 -0.56 -2.56
N THR A 65 -8.74 -1.79 -3.03
CA THR A 65 -7.44 -2.45 -3.20
C THR A 65 -6.66 -1.82 -4.36
N GLN A 66 -5.33 -1.89 -4.32
CA GLN A 66 -4.50 -1.39 -5.44
C GLN A 66 -4.83 -2.09 -6.76
N ALA A 67 -5.15 -3.39 -6.72
CA ALA A 67 -5.60 -4.15 -7.88
C ALA A 67 -6.93 -3.59 -8.43
N ALA A 68 -7.89 -3.27 -7.56
CA ALA A 68 -9.16 -2.66 -7.96
C ALA A 68 -8.95 -1.28 -8.64
N ALA A 69 -8.04 -0.47 -8.10
CA ALA A 69 -7.69 0.83 -8.70
C ALA A 69 -7.01 0.67 -10.07
N ALA A 70 -6.05 -0.25 -10.19
CA ALA A 70 -5.37 -0.52 -11.45
C ALA A 70 -6.32 -1.03 -12.54
N ASN A 71 -7.16 -2.01 -12.20
CA ASN A 71 -8.17 -2.56 -13.11
C ASN A 71 -9.20 -1.48 -13.49
N GLY A 72 -9.70 -0.72 -12.52
CA GLY A 72 -10.66 0.35 -12.79
C GLY A 72 -10.10 1.46 -13.69
N LEU A 73 -8.82 1.81 -13.56
CA LEU A 73 -8.14 2.73 -14.46
C LEU A 73 -8.01 2.17 -15.88
N TYR A 74 -7.71 0.89 -16.01
CA TYR A 74 -7.65 0.21 -17.31
C TYR A 74 -9.03 0.27 -18.00
N GLU A 75 -10.09 -0.16 -17.30
CA GLU A 75 -11.46 -0.16 -17.82
C GLU A 75 -11.94 1.26 -18.20
N ALA A 76 -11.65 2.27 -17.36
CA ALA A 76 -11.99 3.65 -17.67
C ALA A 76 -11.32 4.16 -18.96
N ARG A 77 -10.04 3.82 -19.17
CA ARG A 77 -9.29 4.25 -20.37
C ARG A 77 -9.76 3.52 -21.62
N GLU A 78 -10.10 2.24 -21.52
CA GLU A 78 -10.67 1.49 -22.64
C GLU A 78 -12.05 2.03 -23.02
N ARG A 79 -12.88 2.42 -22.03
CA ARG A 79 -14.16 3.09 -22.28
C ARG A 79 -14.02 4.45 -22.94
N GLU A 80 -12.97 5.21 -22.63
CA GLU A 80 -12.67 6.48 -23.32
C GLU A 80 -12.17 6.29 -24.76
N ARG A 81 -11.53 5.15 -25.06
CA ARG A 81 -11.01 4.84 -26.40
C ARG A 81 -12.06 4.23 -27.33
N GLY A 82 -13.06 3.56 -26.76
CA GLY A 82 -14.16 2.95 -27.50
C GLY A 82 -15.34 3.91 -27.80
N GLN A 83 -15.26 5.16 -27.35
CA GLN A 83 -16.17 6.25 -27.70
C GLN A 83 -15.58 7.12 -28.81
#